data_AF-A0A5C9C5P9-F1
#
_entry.id   AF-A0A5C9C5P9-F1
#
_cell.length_a   1.000
_cell.length_b   1.000
_cell.length_c   1.000
_cell.angle_alpha   90.00
_cell.angle_beta   90.00
_cell.angle_gamma   90.00
#
_symmetry.space_group_name_H-M   'P 1'
#
loop_
_entity.id
_entity.type
_entity.pdbx_description
1 polymer ?
#
loop_
_entity_poly.entity_id
_entity_poly.type
_entity_poly.pdbx_seq_one_letter_code
_entity_poly.pdbx_strand_id
1 'polypeptide(L)' 'MMSYVFAPPPVVSVPVTGSNDQFPVHRIYCVGRNYAEHAQEMGHSGREPPFFFMKPAD' A
#
# COMPACT_ATOMS: atom_id res chain seq x y z
N MET A 1 -9.87 -7.23 -28.57
CA MET A 1 -8.60 -6.61 -28.14
C MET A 1 -8.93 -5.19 -27.72
N MET A 2 -8.56 -4.74 -26.53
CA MET A 2 -8.79 -3.35 -26.13
C MET A 2 -7.67 -2.49 -26.70
N SER A 3 -8.03 -1.41 -27.40
CA SER A 3 -7.09 -0.35 -27.75
C SER A 3 -7.17 0.74 -26.70
N TYR A 4 -6.00 1.21 -26.25
CA TYR A 4 -5.92 2.39 -25.41
C TYR A 4 -5.61 3.61 -26.28
N VAL A 5 -6.14 4.76 -25.89
CA VAL A 5 -5.89 6.04 -26.57
C VAL A 5 -4.44 6.53 -26.42
N PHE A 6 -3.70 6.02 -25.43
CA PHE A 6 -2.28 6.19 -25.21
C PHE A 6 -1.70 4.95 -24.52
N ALA A 7 -0.38 4.77 -24.52
CA ALA A 7 0.25 3.64 -23.85
C ALA A 7 0.02 3.70 -22.33
N PRO A 8 -0.55 2.67 -21.68
CA PRO A 8 -0.69 2.65 -20.24
C PRO A 8 0.70 2.64 -19.56
N PRO A 9 0.81 3.16 -18.33
CA PRO A 9 2.04 3.02 -17.56
C PRO A 9 2.37 1.53 -17.34
N PRO A 10 3.68 1.19 -17.21
CA PRO A 10 4.07 -0.17 -16.88
C PRO A 10 3.47 -0.57 -15.53
N VAL A 11 3.18 -1.88 -15.37
CA VAL A 11 2.69 -2.42 -14.10
C VAL A 11 3.78 -2.29 -13.05
N VAL A 12 3.49 -1.57 -11.96
CA VAL A 12 4.39 -1.49 -10.80
C VAL A 12 4.44 -2.85 -10.12
N SER A 13 5.64 -3.33 -9.86
CA SER A 13 5.88 -4.63 -9.24
C SER A 13 6.97 -4.57 -8.18
N VAL A 14 6.95 -5.54 -7.27
CA VAL A 14 7.99 -5.75 -6.26
C VAL A 14 8.69 -7.09 -6.47
N PRO A 15 10.02 -7.16 -6.24
CA PRO A 15 10.79 -8.38 -6.47
C PRO A 15 10.41 -9.48 -5.47
N VAL A 16 10.47 -10.74 -5.92
CA VAL A 16 10.24 -11.92 -5.07
C VAL A 16 11.58 -12.52 -4.65
N THR A 17 11.85 -12.59 -3.36
CA THR A 17 13.11 -13.17 -2.83
C THR A 17 13.29 -14.63 -3.28
N GLY A 18 14.42 -14.93 -3.93
CA GLY A 18 14.73 -16.28 -4.43
C GLY A 18 14.13 -16.62 -5.79
N SER A 19 13.49 -15.67 -6.47
CA SER A 19 13.00 -15.81 -7.85
C SER A 19 13.46 -14.64 -8.72
N ASN A 20 13.45 -14.85 -10.05
CA ASN A 20 13.57 -13.78 -11.04
C ASN A 20 12.20 -13.15 -11.38
N ASP A 21 11.12 -13.67 -10.80
CA ASP A 21 9.76 -13.19 -11.01
C ASP A 21 9.45 -11.93 -10.17
N GLN A 22 8.36 -11.26 -10.54
CA GLN A 22 7.90 -10.00 -9.97
C GLN A 22 6.44 -10.14 -9.48
N PHE A 23 6.11 -9.55 -8.33
CA PHE A 23 4.75 -9.51 -7.82
C PHE A 23 4.05 -8.20 -8.23
N PRO A 24 2.99 -8.24 -9.05
CA PRO A 24 2.31 -7.02 -9.52
C PRO A 24 1.47 -6.39 -8.41
N VAL A 25 1.70 -5.10 -8.15
CA VAL A 25 0.96 -4.34 -7.12
C VAL A 25 -0.41 -3.93 -7.68
N HIS A 26 -1.48 -4.27 -6.96
CA HIS A 26 -2.84 -3.84 -7.32
C HIS A 26 -3.31 -2.64 -6.48
N ARG A 27 -3.35 -2.78 -5.16
CA ARG A 27 -3.76 -1.72 -4.23
C ARG A 27 -2.88 -1.75 -2.98
N ILE A 28 -2.55 -0.57 -2.47
CA ILE A 28 -1.81 -0.41 -1.22
C ILE A 28 -2.77 0.08 -0.15
N TYR A 29 -3.09 -0.81 0.79
CA TYR A 29 -3.85 -0.48 1.99
C TYR A 29 -2.88 -0.23 3.15
N CYS A 30 -3.04 0.88 3.84
CA CYS A 30 -2.22 1.25 4.98
C CYS A 30 -3.09 1.33 6.24
N VAL A 31 -2.57 0.83 7.35
CA VAL A 31 -3.23 0.89 8.65
C VAL A 31 -2.60 2.00 9.48
N GLY A 32 -3.38 3.00 9.85
CA GLY A 32 -2.97 4.07 10.76
C GLY A 32 -3.21 3.69 12.22
N ARG A 33 -2.29 4.10 13.10
CA ARG A 33 -2.35 3.90 14.56
C ARG A 33 -2.52 2.44 14.99
N ASN A 34 -1.79 1.53 14.32
CA ASN A 34 -1.85 0.10 14.62
C ASN A 34 -0.91 -0.35 15.77
N TYR A 35 -0.27 0.60 16.45
CA TYR A 35 0.62 0.39 17.59
C TYR A 35 0.27 1.40 18.69
N ALA A 36 0.07 0.93 19.92
CA ALA A 36 -0.41 1.77 21.02
C ALA A 36 0.55 2.91 21.36
N GLU A 37 1.86 2.63 21.44
CA GLU A 37 2.90 3.63 21.74
C GLU A 37 2.96 4.71 20.66
N HIS A 38 2.91 4.31 19.39
CA HIS A 38 2.90 5.27 18.28
C HIS A 38 1.60 6.09 18.23
N ALA A 39 0.46 5.50 18.58
CA ALA A 39 -0.78 6.27 18.72
C ALA A 39 -0.66 7.33 19.83
N GLN A 40 -0.03 6.98 20.95
CA GLN A 40 0.21 7.89 22.08
C GLN A 40 1.20 9.00 21.75
N GLU A 41 2.28 8.69 21.02
CA GLU A 41 3.21 9.68 20.46
C GLU A 41 2.47 10.76 19.65
N MET A 42 1.44 10.34 18.90
CA MET A 42 0.62 11.22 18.07
C MET A 42 -0.52 11.91 18.85
N GLY A 43 -0.55 11.82 20.18
CA GLY A 43 -1.53 12.49 21.05
C GLY A 43 -2.85 11.74 21.24
N HIS A 44 -2.89 10.43 20.99
CA HIS A 44 -4.07 9.58 21.20
C HIS A 44 -3.96 8.72 22.45
N SER A 45 -5.07 8.14 22.91
CA SER A 45 -5.04 7.26 24.09
C SER A 45 -4.41 5.89 23.79
N GLY A 46 -4.35 5.49 22.51
CA GLY A 46 -3.91 4.16 22.08
C GLY A 46 -4.97 3.08 22.27
N ARG A 47 -6.22 3.49 22.57
CA ARG A 47 -7.39 2.62 22.74
C ARG A 47 -8.41 2.80 21.62
N GLU A 48 -8.21 3.80 20.76
CA GLU A 48 -9.01 4.03 19.57
C GLU A 48 -8.76 2.92 18.53
N PRO A 49 -9.77 2.49 17.77
CA PRO A 49 -9.57 1.57 16.67
C PRO A 49 -8.58 2.11 15.62
N PRO A 50 -7.85 1.23 14.92
CA PRO A 50 -7.07 1.64 13.77
C PRO A 50 -7.98 2.11 12.64
N PHE A 51 -7.41 2.84 11.68
CA PHE A 51 -8.11 3.29 10.48
C PHE A 51 -7.32 2.92 9.22
N PHE A 52 -8.01 2.89 8.08
CA PHE A 52 -7.41 2.57 6.79
C PHE A 52 -7.29 3.80 5.91
N PHE A 53 -6.19 3.89 5.18
CA PHE A 53 -6.00 4.82 4.07
C PHE A 53 -5.26 4.11 2.94
N MET A 54 -5.13 4.77 1.78
CA MET A 54 -4.54 4.16 0.60
C MET A 54 -3.39 5.00 0.05
N LYS A 55 -2.46 4.33 -0.63
CA LYS A 55 -1.47 4.97 -1.51
C LYS A 55 -1.72 4.51 -2.96
N PRO A 56 -1.47 5.39 -3.95
CA PRO A 56 -1.40 4.95 -5.34
C PRO A 56 -0.34 3.86 -5.51
N ALA A 57 -0.52 2.99 -6.49
CA ALA A 57 0.45 1.92 -6.76
C ALA A 57 1.67 2.44 -7.51
N ASP A 58 1.53 3.58 -8.20
CA ASP A 58 2.54 4.33 -8.96
C ASP A 58 3.19 5.48 -8.17
#